data_AF-A0A355GKU3-F1
#
_entry.id   AF-A0A355GKU3-F1
#
_cell.length_a   1.000
_cell.length_b   1.000
_cell.length_c   1.000
_cell.angle_alpha   90.00
_cell.angle_beta   90.00
_cell.angle_gamma   90.00
#
_symmetry.space_group_name_H-M   'P 1'
#
loop_
_entity.id
_entity.type
_entity.pdbx_description
1 polymer ?
#
loop_
_entity_poly.entity_id
_entity_poly.type
_entity_poly.pdbx_seq_one_letter_code
_entity_poly.pdbx_strand_id
1 'polypeptide(L)'
;LFIQQPWIGMLLTVAWIIVLVNSLNFLDNMDGLTSGIGLIAAVLFALIMLRYTGEPRWLVAGILLVLAGSIAGFLCHNWPPAKIFMGDSGSYFIGLILSTMTILGTFYPGESSDGETVINRHVILAPLCILAIPLYDFCTVMIIRLKEGRSPFHADKSHFSHRLVELGLSKRDTVLTIHLATLTTGIGGLILYEVSSWNAALLVMLMILCVLSIVTILENVGRKNRE
;
A
#
# COMPACT_ATOMS: atom_id res chain seq x y z
N LEU A 1 -19.62 -3.59 -2.17
CA LEU A 1 -19.30 -2.14 -2.25
C LEU A 1 -20.52 -1.36 -1.78
N PHE A 2 -20.36 -0.34 -0.94
CA PHE A 2 -21.46 0.40 -0.28
C PHE A 2 -22.29 1.30 -1.23
N ILE A 3 -22.32 0.99 -2.53
CA ILE A 3 -22.97 1.78 -3.58
C ILE A 3 -24.05 0.93 -4.22
N GLN A 4 -25.28 1.42 -4.21
CA GLN A 4 -26.46 0.70 -4.72
C GLN A 4 -26.40 0.41 -6.23
N GLN A 5 -25.57 1.15 -6.98
CA GLN A 5 -25.41 1.00 -8.42
C GLN A 5 -24.27 0.02 -8.76
N PRO A 6 -24.55 -1.16 -9.34
CA PRO A 6 -23.56 -2.20 -9.58
C PRO A 6 -22.39 -1.76 -10.46
N TRP A 7 -22.64 -0.92 -11.46
CA TRP A 7 -21.61 -0.46 -12.41
C TRP A 7 -20.56 0.43 -11.74
N ILE A 8 -20.97 1.24 -10.74
CA ILE A 8 -20.02 2.08 -9.99
C ILE A 8 -19.11 1.19 -9.15
N GLY A 9 -19.67 0.16 -8.50
CA GLY A 9 -18.87 -0.82 -7.77
C GLY A 9 -17.87 -1.56 -8.66
N MET A 10 -18.31 -1.96 -9.86
CA MET A 10 -17.44 -2.61 -10.86
C MET A 10 -16.30 -1.67 -11.30
N LEU A 11 -16.61 -0.43 -11.65
CA LEU A 11 -15.61 0.56 -12.07
C LEU A 11 -14.59 0.85 -10.97
N LEU A 12 -15.04 1.04 -9.72
CA LEU A 12 -14.14 1.27 -8.58
C LEU A 12 -13.25 0.06 -8.31
N THR A 13 -13.78 -1.15 -8.45
CA THR A 13 -13.01 -2.40 -8.28
C THR A 13 -11.92 -2.52 -9.35
N VAL A 14 -12.28 -2.27 -10.61
CA VAL A 14 -11.32 -2.29 -11.72
C VAL A 14 -10.25 -1.21 -11.54
N ALA A 15 -10.66 0.02 -11.19
CA ALA A 15 -9.74 1.12 -10.92
C ALA A 15 -8.79 0.80 -9.76
N TRP A 16 -9.30 0.23 -8.66
CA TRP A 16 -8.50 -0.20 -7.52
C TRP A 16 -7.42 -1.20 -7.90
N ILE A 17 -7.78 -2.24 -8.66
CA ILE A 17 -6.83 -3.26 -9.11
C ILE A 17 -5.77 -2.63 -10.01
N ILE A 18 -6.19 -1.86 -11.03
CA ILE A 18 -5.26 -1.22 -11.98
C ILE A 18 -4.29 -0.30 -11.24
N VAL A 19 -4.78 0.57 -10.35
CA VAL A 19 -3.95 1.52 -9.60
C VAL A 19 -2.95 0.77 -8.72
N LEU A 20 -3.37 -0.23 -7.96
CA LEU A 20 -2.46 -0.96 -7.08
C LEU A 20 -1.43 -1.78 -7.83
N VAL A 21 -1.85 -2.51 -8.88
CA VAL A 21 -0.94 -3.31 -9.70
C VAL A 21 0.17 -2.43 -10.29
N ASN A 22 -0.19 -1.26 -10.83
CA ASN A 22 0.80 -0.33 -11.38
C ASN A 22 1.62 0.38 -10.30
N SER A 23 1.01 0.71 -9.16
CA SER A 23 1.70 1.32 -8.03
C SER A 23 2.82 0.44 -7.48
N LEU A 24 2.57 -0.86 -7.30
CA LEU A 24 3.59 -1.81 -6.82
C LEU A 24 4.67 -2.08 -7.89
N ASN A 25 4.31 -2.08 -9.17
CA ASN A 25 5.28 -2.16 -10.26
C ASN A 25 6.18 -0.94 -10.34
N PHE A 26 5.65 0.27 -10.17
CA PHE A 26 6.42 1.51 -10.16
C PHE A 26 7.43 1.58 -9.01
N LEU A 27 7.10 0.99 -7.86
CA LEU A 27 8.01 0.88 -6.72
C LEU A 27 9.13 -0.15 -6.92
N ASP A 28 9.04 -1.05 -7.91
CA ASP A 28 10.06 -2.08 -8.18
C ASP A 28 11.29 -1.50 -8.91
N ASN A 29 11.72 -0.31 -8.47
CA ASN A 29 12.88 0.44 -8.97
C ASN A 29 14.10 0.33 -8.04
N MET A 30 13.96 -0.31 -6.88
CA MET A 30 14.99 -0.46 -5.87
C MET A 30 14.90 -1.81 -5.14
N ASP A 31 16.05 -2.47 -5.00
CA ASP A 31 16.24 -3.71 -4.25
C ASP A 31 15.52 -3.68 -2.89
N GLY A 32 14.71 -4.69 -2.59
CA GLY A 32 14.01 -4.86 -1.33
C GLY A 32 12.76 -4.02 -1.14
N LEU A 33 12.52 -3.01 -1.98
CA LEU A 33 11.47 -2.01 -1.77
C LEU A 33 10.06 -2.60 -1.91
N THR A 34 9.71 -3.09 -3.10
CA THR A 34 8.38 -3.67 -3.39
C THR A 34 8.12 -4.92 -2.57
N SER A 35 9.13 -5.77 -2.37
CA SER A 35 9.02 -6.96 -1.53
C SER A 35 8.75 -6.61 -0.07
N GLY A 36 9.46 -5.66 0.54
CA GLY A 36 9.22 -5.35 1.94
C GLY A 36 7.89 -4.64 2.19
N ILE A 37 7.48 -3.73 1.29
CA ILE A 37 6.14 -3.14 1.32
C ILE A 37 5.06 -4.23 1.17
N GLY A 38 5.22 -5.13 0.19
CA GLY A 38 4.29 -6.22 -0.05
C GLY A 38 4.20 -7.18 1.15
N LEU A 39 5.32 -7.48 1.80
CA LEU A 39 5.38 -8.30 3.01
C LEU A 39 4.61 -7.64 4.17
N ILE A 40 4.90 -6.37 4.46
CA ILE A 40 4.21 -5.61 5.51
C ILE A 40 2.70 -5.59 5.24
N ALA A 41 2.29 -5.23 4.02
CA ALA A 41 0.88 -5.19 3.65
C ALA A 41 0.21 -6.56 3.79
N ALA A 42 0.84 -7.63 3.29
CA ALA A 42 0.30 -8.98 3.37
C ALA A 42 0.09 -9.45 4.81
N VAL A 43 1.07 -9.21 5.70
CA VAL A 43 0.97 -9.56 7.12
C VAL A 43 -0.13 -8.76 7.83
N LEU A 44 -0.19 -7.44 7.61
CA LEU A 44 -1.20 -6.59 8.24
C LEU A 44 -2.61 -6.94 7.76
N PHE A 45 -2.80 -7.18 6.46
CA PHE A 45 -4.10 -7.63 5.95
C PHE A 45 -4.46 -9.02 6.47
N ALA A 46 -3.52 -9.95 6.56
CA ALA A 46 -3.79 -11.26 7.14
C ALA A 46 -4.24 -11.14 8.61
N LEU A 47 -3.58 -10.30 9.40
CA LEU A 47 -3.96 -10.03 10.78
C LEU A 47 -5.37 -9.45 10.88
N ILE A 48 -5.72 -8.50 10.00
CA ILE A 48 -7.08 -7.97 9.90
C ILE A 48 -8.09 -9.08 9.66
N MET A 49 -7.84 -9.93 8.65
CA MET A 49 -8.75 -11.00 8.28
C MET A 49 -8.91 -12.09 9.34
N LEU A 50 -7.95 -12.24 10.26
CA LEU A 50 -8.02 -13.23 11.33
C LEU A 50 -8.62 -12.70 12.62
N ARG A 51 -8.40 -11.42 12.93
CA ARG A 51 -8.69 -10.85 14.25
C ARG A 51 -9.78 -9.79 14.26
N TYR A 52 -9.90 -9.05 13.17
CA TYR A 52 -10.65 -7.79 13.14
C TYR A 52 -11.91 -7.85 12.28
N THR A 53 -12.09 -8.93 11.52
CA THR A 53 -13.36 -9.24 10.88
C THR A 53 -14.24 -9.99 11.89
N GLY A 54 -15.55 -9.67 11.92
CA GLY A 54 -16.50 -10.28 12.87
C GLY A 54 -16.43 -11.81 12.90
N GLU A 55 -16.19 -12.44 11.75
CA GLU A 55 -15.76 -13.83 11.64
C GLU A 55 -14.41 -13.91 10.88
N PRO A 56 -13.47 -14.78 11.28
CA PRO A 56 -12.18 -14.91 10.60
C PRO A 56 -12.34 -15.38 9.14
N ARG A 57 -11.75 -14.62 8.21
CA ARG A 57 -11.73 -14.94 6.77
C ARG A 57 -10.52 -15.81 6.42
N TRP A 58 -10.55 -17.07 6.87
CA TRP A 58 -9.42 -18.01 6.77
C TRP A 58 -8.82 -18.14 5.36
N LEU A 59 -9.65 -18.20 4.31
CA LEU A 59 -9.16 -18.30 2.93
C LEU A 59 -8.34 -17.08 2.51
N VAL A 60 -8.86 -15.88 2.78
CA VAL A 60 -8.18 -14.61 2.43
C VAL A 60 -6.91 -14.46 3.24
N ALA A 61 -6.98 -14.71 4.56
CA ALA A 61 -5.81 -14.68 5.44
C ALA A 61 -4.74 -15.71 5.02
N GLY A 62 -5.15 -16.92 4.66
CA GLY A 62 -4.25 -17.99 4.23
C GLY A 62 -3.48 -17.63 2.96
N ILE A 63 -4.16 -17.08 1.95
CA ILE A 63 -3.50 -16.60 0.72
C ILE A 63 -2.50 -15.48 1.03
N LEU A 64 -2.87 -14.52 1.89
CA LEU A 64 -1.99 -13.43 2.31
C LEU A 64 -0.77 -13.93 3.09
N LEU A 65 -0.91 -14.94 3.96
CA LEU A 65 0.20 -15.53 4.70
C LEU A 65 1.13 -16.34 3.80
N VAL A 66 0.60 -17.08 2.81
CA VAL A 66 1.41 -17.74 1.79
C VAL A 66 2.20 -16.71 0.98
N LEU A 67 1.55 -15.63 0.54
CA LEU A 67 2.22 -14.52 -0.14
C LEU A 67 3.32 -13.92 0.75
N ALA A 68 3.03 -13.63 2.01
CA ALA A 68 4.00 -13.11 2.97
C ALA A 68 5.21 -14.05 3.13
N GLY A 69 4.98 -15.36 3.28
CA GLY A 69 6.05 -16.35 3.37
C GLY A 69 6.92 -16.41 2.10
N SER A 70 6.29 -16.40 0.92
CA SER A 70 7.01 -16.37 -0.36
C SER A 70 7.83 -15.09 -0.53
N ILE A 71 7.27 -13.93 -0.20
CA ILE A 71 7.97 -12.65 -0.25
C ILE A 71 9.10 -12.61 0.77
N ALA A 72 8.91 -13.12 1.99
CA ALA A 72 9.96 -13.15 3.01
C ALA A 72 11.17 -13.99 2.54
N GLY A 73 10.92 -15.17 1.94
CA GLY A 73 11.96 -15.98 1.32
C GLY A 73 12.68 -15.24 0.18
N PHE A 74 11.92 -14.59 -0.71
CA PHE A 74 12.48 -13.79 -1.80
C PHE A 74 13.31 -12.59 -1.29
N LEU A 75 12.83 -11.90 -0.25
CA LEU A 75 13.47 -10.71 0.32
C LEU A 75 14.87 -11.01 0.84
N CYS A 76 15.14 -12.21 1.36
CA CYS A 76 16.48 -12.64 1.73
C CYS A 76 17.48 -12.59 0.56
N HIS A 77 17.01 -12.75 -0.67
CA HIS A 77 17.82 -12.69 -1.89
C HIS A 77 17.72 -11.33 -2.61
N ASN A 78 16.65 -10.57 -2.36
CA ASN A 78 16.42 -9.25 -2.97
C ASN A 78 16.86 -8.07 -2.07
N TRP A 79 17.29 -8.33 -0.82
CA TRP A 79 17.81 -7.29 0.07
C TRP A 79 19.08 -6.62 -0.49
N PRO A 80 19.22 -5.28 -0.40
CA PRO A 80 20.37 -4.60 -1.01
C PRO A 80 21.74 -5.07 -0.46
N PRO A 81 22.71 -5.47 -1.32
CA PRO A 81 22.62 -5.60 -2.79
C PRO A 81 21.90 -6.88 -3.24
N ALA A 82 20.92 -6.75 -4.14
CA ALA A 82 20.11 -7.88 -4.59
C ALA A 82 20.91 -8.91 -5.39
N LYS A 83 20.60 -10.19 -5.18
CA LYS A 83 21.09 -11.34 -5.97
C LYS A 83 20.13 -11.72 -7.08
N ILE A 84 18.84 -11.49 -6.87
CA ILE A 84 17.77 -11.74 -7.83
C ILE A 84 16.83 -10.53 -7.86
N PHE A 85 16.34 -10.19 -9.04
CA PHE A 85 15.37 -9.11 -9.25
C PHE A 85 13.95 -9.68 -9.29
N MET A 86 12.99 -8.86 -8.86
CA MET A 86 11.56 -9.23 -8.85
C MET A 86 11.00 -9.21 -10.26
N GLY A 87 11.24 -8.10 -10.98
CA GLY A 87 10.75 -7.89 -12.33
C GLY A 87 9.24 -7.69 -12.39
N ASP A 88 8.73 -7.41 -13.58
CA ASP A 88 7.32 -7.11 -13.80
C ASP A 88 6.40 -8.26 -13.36
N SER A 89 6.81 -9.50 -13.61
CA SER A 89 6.04 -10.68 -13.22
C SER A 89 5.78 -10.73 -11.71
N GLY A 90 6.79 -10.45 -10.88
CA GLY A 90 6.66 -10.48 -9.43
C GLY A 90 5.87 -9.29 -8.89
N SER A 91 6.19 -8.08 -9.35
CA SER A 91 5.57 -6.86 -8.84
C SER A 91 4.08 -6.76 -9.22
N TYR A 92 3.71 -7.13 -10.45
CA TYR A 92 2.30 -7.22 -10.85
C TYR A 92 1.55 -8.31 -10.09
N PHE A 93 2.17 -9.48 -9.85
CA PHE A 93 1.54 -10.54 -9.08
C PHE A 93 1.24 -10.11 -7.64
N ILE A 94 2.20 -9.48 -6.95
CA ILE A 94 2.01 -8.94 -5.60
C ILE A 94 0.88 -7.92 -5.59
N GLY A 95 0.89 -6.94 -6.51
CA GLY A 95 -0.16 -5.93 -6.61
C GLY A 95 -1.55 -6.54 -6.88
N LEU A 96 -1.63 -7.58 -7.71
CA LEU A 96 -2.88 -8.27 -8.02
C LEU A 96 -3.42 -9.02 -6.81
N ILE A 97 -2.59 -9.78 -6.10
CA ILE A 97 -3.04 -10.52 -4.92
C ILE A 97 -3.46 -9.55 -3.81
N LEU A 98 -2.65 -8.53 -3.51
CA LEU A 98 -3.01 -7.55 -2.47
C LEU A 98 -4.31 -6.80 -2.79
N SER A 99 -4.49 -6.37 -4.05
CA SER A 99 -5.71 -5.66 -4.46
C SER A 99 -6.95 -6.55 -4.36
N THR A 100 -6.90 -7.77 -4.89
CA THR A 100 -8.03 -8.72 -4.89
C THR A 100 -8.37 -9.21 -3.48
N MET A 101 -7.38 -9.56 -2.66
CA MET A 101 -7.61 -9.98 -1.27
C MET A 101 -8.21 -8.86 -0.43
N THR A 102 -7.79 -7.62 -0.65
CA THR A 102 -8.39 -6.45 0.02
C THR A 102 -9.85 -6.24 -0.37
N ILE A 103 -10.18 -6.38 -1.67
CA ILE A 103 -11.56 -6.26 -2.14
C ILE A 103 -12.44 -7.31 -1.45
N LEU A 104 -12.00 -8.57 -1.46
CA LEU A 104 -12.72 -9.70 -0.85
C LEU A 104 -12.77 -9.61 0.68
N GLY A 105 -11.77 -9.04 1.32
CA GLY A 105 -11.62 -8.98 2.78
C GLY A 105 -12.25 -7.77 3.45
N THR A 106 -12.26 -6.61 2.78
CA THR A 106 -12.63 -5.32 3.39
C THR A 106 -13.80 -4.65 2.68
N PHE A 107 -13.84 -4.65 1.34
CA PHE A 107 -14.83 -3.89 0.57
C PHE A 107 -16.12 -4.66 0.24
N TYR A 108 -16.09 -5.98 0.43
CA TYR A 108 -17.24 -6.85 0.36
C TYR A 108 -17.47 -7.47 1.76
N PRO A 109 -18.14 -6.76 2.68
CA PRO A 109 -18.60 -7.40 3.89
C PRO A 109 -19.62 -8.48 3.53
N GLY A 110 -19.40 -9.71 3.98
CA GLY A 110 -20.38 -10.78 3.86
C GLY A 110 -21.65 -10.38 4.60
N GLU A 111 -22.81 -10.83 4.10
CA GLU A 111 -24.08 -10.67 4.81
C GLU A 111 -23.92 -11.26 6.21
N SER A 112 -24.03 -10.41 7.21
CA SER A 112 -23.94 -10.81 8.61
C SER A 112 -25.34 -11.22 9.01
N SER A 113 -25.49 -12.47 9.43
CA SER A 113 -26.78 -13.11 9.73
C SER A 113 -27.60 -12.38 10.80
N ASP A 114 -27.01 -11.46 11.57
CA ASP A 114 -27.64 -10.82 12.73
C ASP A 114 -28.10 -9.37 12.50
N GLY A 115 -28.12 -8.85 11.27
CA GLY A 115 -28.76 -7.55 10.95
C GLY A 115 -28.11 -6.29 11.58
N GLU A 116 -27.18 -6.44 12.52
CA GLU A 116 -26.37 -5.38 13.11
C GLU A 116 -24.92 -5.45 12.65
N THR A 117 -24.66 -5.35 11.34
CA THR A 117 -23.29 -5.08 10.89
C THR A 117 -22.96 -3.61 11.04
N VAL A 118 -22.66 -3.18 12.27
CA VAL A 118 -21.90 -1.96 12.54
C VAL A 118 -20.43 -2.24 12.18
N ILE A 119 -20.15 -2.53 10.90
CA ILE A 119 -18.82 -2.21 10.38
C ILE A 119 -18.81 -0.70 10.33
N ASN A 120 -18.25 -0.13 11.40
CA ASN A 120 -17.69 1.20 11.45
C ASN A 120 -17.22 1.64 10.05
N ARG A 121 -17.99 2.51 9.39
CA ARG A 121 -17.81 2.83 7.96
C ARG A 121 -16.40 3.31 7.63
N HIS A 122 -15.68 3.87 8.62
CA HIS A 122 -14.30 4.30 8.49
C HIS A 122 -13.29 3.18 8.25
N VAL A 123 -13.61 1.93 8.59
CA VAL A 123 -12.76 0.75 8.35
C VAL A 123 -12.46 0.53 6.86
N ILE A 124 -13.33 1.03 5.98
CA ILE A 124 -13.09 1.04 4.53
C ILE A 124 -11.81 1.80 4.14
N LEU A 125 -11.30 2.68 5.01
CA LEU A 125 -10.08 3.44 4.76
C LEU A 125 -8.81 2.63 5.09
N ALA A 126 -8.91 1.54 5.85
CA ALA A 126 -7.75 0.80 6.31
C ALA A 126 -6.82 0.31 5.18
N PRO A 127 -7.31 -0.19 4.04
CA PRO A 127 -6.42 -0.57 2.94
C PRO A 127 -5.71 0.60 2.28
N LEU A 128 -6.36 1.77 2.22
CA LEU A 128 -5.73 3.01 1.77
C LEU A 128 -4.60 3.43 2.72
N CYS A 129 -4.78 3.19 4.02
CA CYS A 129 -3.78 3.48 5.04
C CYS A 129 -2.58 2.54 4.95
N ILE A 130 -2.82 1.23 4.82
CA ILE A 130 -1.76 0.22 4.71
C ILE A 130 -0.94 0.38 3.42
N LEU A 131 -1.61 0.76 2.33
CA LEU A 131 -0.98 0.97 1.03
C LEU A 131 -0.72 2.45 0.74
N ALA A 132 -0.67 3.29 1.77
CA ALA A 132 -0.54 4.74 1.62
C ALA A 132 0.74 5.14 0.88
N ILE A 133 1.87 4.50 1.19
CA ILE A 133 3.15 4.83 0.55
C ILE A 133 3.18 4.46 -0.94
N PRO A 134 2.79 3.24 -1.37
CA PRO A 134 2.61 2.91 -2.78
C PRO A 134 1.67 3.88 -3.52
N LEU A 135 0.51 4.14 -2.93
CA LEU A 135 -0.49 5.01 -3.54
C LEU A 135 0.01 6.46 -3.65
N TYR A 136 0.73 6.94 -2.64
CA TYR A 136 1.37 8.25 -2.64
C TYR A 136 2.39 8.37 -3.77
N ASP A 137 3.35 7.43 -3.86
CA ASP A 137 4.40 7.48 -4.89
C ASP A 137 3.79 7.43 -6.30
N PHE A 138 2.83 6.53 -6.51
CA PHE A 138 2.10 6.42 -7.78
C PHE A 138 1.40 7.72 -8.14
N CYS A 139 0.63 8.32 -7.21
CA CYS A 139 -0.07 9.58 -7.45
C CYS A 139 0.91 10.72 -7.76
N THR A 140 1.99 10.85 -7.00
CA THR A 140 2.97 11.92 -7.16
C THR A 140 3.70 11.81 -8.51
N VAL A 141 4.15 10.61 -8.87
CA VAL A 141 4.80 10.36 -10.17
C VAL A 141 3.84 10.65 -11.33
N MET A 142 2.58 10.21 -11.23
CA MET A 142 1.57 10.48 -12.23
C MET A 142 1.29 11.99 -12.39
N ILE A 143 1.14 12.73 -11.29
CA ILE A 143 0.92 14.18 -11.32
C ILE A 143 2.10 14.91 -11.96
N ILE A 144 3.34 14.52 -11.64
CA ILE A 144 4.54 15.11 -12.21
C ILE A 144 4.59 14.85 -13.73
N ARG A 145 4.38 13.60 -14.16
CA ARG A 145 4.38 13.23 -15.58
C ARG A 145 3.34 14.00 -16.39
N LEU A 146 2.12 14.13 -15.85
CA LEU A 146 1.05 14.89 -16.49
C LEU A 146 1.38 16.38 -16.60
N LYS A 147 2.00 16.99 -15.57
CA LYS A 147 2.44 18.39 -15.60
C LYS A 147 3.57 18.64 -16.60
N GLU A 148 4.44 17.65 -16.82
CA GLU A 148 5.54 17.72 -17.78
C GLU A 148 5.12 17.36 -19.22
N GLY A 149 3.84 17.05 -19.45
CA GLY A 149 3.34 16.61 -20.76
C GLY A 149 3.90 15.26 -21.23
N ARG A 150 4.50 14.48 -20.32
CA ARG A 150 5.10 13.18 -20.61
C ARG A 150 4.05 12.08 -20.52
N SER A 151 4.25 11.01 -21.30
CA SER A 151 3.41 9.81 -21.20
C SER A 151 3.51 9.20 -19.79
N PRO A 152 2.39 8.84 -19.17
CA PRO A 152 2.35 8.13 -17.88
C PRO A 152 3.17 6.84 -17.80
N PHE A 153 3.56 6.25 -18.94
CA PHE A 153 4.21 4.93 -19.00
C PHE A 153 5.72 4.98 -19.30
N HIS A 154 6.34 6.17 -19.35
CA HIS A 154 7.80 6.28 -19.51
C HIS A 154 8.53 6.14 -18.17
N ALA A 155 9.62 5.36 -18.16
CA ALA A 155 10.47 5.18 -16.99
C ALA A 155 11.21 6.49 -16.62
N ASP A 156 11.14 6.90 -15.36
CA ASP A 156 11.84 8.09 -14.83
C ASP A 156 12.27 7.85 -13.39
N LYS A 157 13.28 8.58 -12.92
CA LYS A 157 13.84 8.52 -11.55
C LYS A 157 13.09 9.40 -10.56
N SER A 158 11.87 9.81 -10.88
CA SER A 158 11.08 10.74 -10.04
C SER A 158 10.46 10.09 -8.81
N HIS A 159 10.69 8.79 -8.59
CA HIS A 159 10.19 8.03 -7.44
C HIS A 159 10.79 8.50 -6.11
N PHE A 160 10.00 8.37 -5.05
CA PHE A 160 10.36 8.73 -3.69
C PHE A 160 11.67 8.06 -3.22
N SER A 161 11.87 6.80 -3.58
CA SER A 161 13.09 6.03 -3.29
C SER A 161 14.34 6.68 -3.86
N HIS A 162 14.34 7.09 -5.12
CA HIS A 162 15.48 7.75 -5.74
C HIS A 162 15.77 9.10 -5.10
N ARG A 163 14.75 9.86 -4.74
CA ARG A 163 14.92 11.18 -4.11
C ARG A 163 15.50 11.10 -2.69
N LEU A 164 15.17 10.06 -1.93
CA LEU A 164 15.84 9.81 -0.65
C LEU A 164 17.33 9.50 -0.83
N VAL A 165 17.69 8.72 -1.87
CA VAL A 165 19.10 8.48 -2.20
C VAL A 165 19.80 9.78 -2.62
N GLU A 166 19.12 10.66 -3.36
CA GLU A 166 19.64 11.99 -3.75
C GLU A 166 19.87 12.91 -2.54
N LEU A 167 19.13 12.74 -1.45
CA LEU A 167 19.39 13.43 -0.17
C LEU A 167 20.65 12.92 0.55
N GLY A 168 21.29 11.85 0.06
CA GLY A 168 22.49 11.27 0.63
C GLY A 168 22.25 10.02 1.48
N LEU A 169 21.03 9.48 1.53
CA LEU A 169 20.79 8.20 2.20
C LEU A 169 21.39 7.06 1.39
N SER A 170 21.91 6.04 2.09
CA SER A 170 22.27 4.79 1.42
C SER A 170 21.01 4.09 0.88
N LYS A 171 21.17 3.21 -0.12
CA LYS A 171 20.05 2.41 -0.65
C LYS A 171 19.36 1.60 0.46
N ARG A 172 20.13 1.06 1.41
CA ARG A 172 19.60 0.29 2.55
C ARG A 172 18.78 1.17 3.47
N ASP A 173 19.29 2.34 3.83
CA ASP A 173 18.59 3.26 4.74
C ASP A 173 17.32 3.82 4.08
N THR A 174 17.37 4.04 2.77
CA THR A 174 16.18 4.42 1.98
C THR A 174 15.09 3.35 2.07
N VAL A 175 15.44 2.09 1.80
CA VAL A 175 14.49 0.96 1.86
C VAL A 175 13.91 0.82 3.27
N LEU A 176 14.77 0.88 4.30
CA LEU A 176 14.34 0.81 5.71
C LEU A 176 13.42 1.97 6.09
N THR A 177 13.73 3.20 5.65
CA THR A 177 12.90 4.38 5.91
C THR A 177 11.51 4.20 5.31
N ILE A 178 11.44 3.70 4.07
CA ILE A 178 10.17 3.45 3.39
C ILE A 178 9.39 2.30 4.06
N HIS A 179 10.07 1.23 4.48
CA HIS A 179 9.44 0.15 5.23
C HIS A 179 8.87 0.63 6.56
N LEU A 180 9.61 1.46 7.30
CA LEU A 180 9.12 2.06 8.54
C LEU A 180 7.92 2.97 8.29
N ALA A 181 7.96 3.83 7.27
CA ALA A 181 6.81 4.67 6.91
C ALA A 181 5.58 3.83 6.52
N THR A 182 5.79 2.75 5.77
CA THR A 182 4.74 1.78 5.39
C THR A 182 4.18 1.07 6.62
N LEU A 183 5.03 0.65 7.55
CA LEU A 183 4.62 0.03 8.79
C LEU A 183 3.84 1.01 9.68
N THR A 184 4.28 2.26 9.81
CA THR A 184 3.59 3.29 10.61
C THR A 184 2.20 3.59 10.05
N THR A 185 2.09 3.80 8.73
CA THR A 185 0.79 4.03 8.08
C THR A 185 -0.10 2.79 8.13
N GLY A 186 0.49 1.60 8.02
CA GLY A 186 -0.22 0.33 8.16
C GLY A 186 -0.71 0.01 9.57
N ILE A 187 0.06 0.32 10.61
CA ILE A 187 -0.40 0.27 12.00
C ILE A 187 -1.57 1.24 12.20
N GLY A 188 -1.52 2.44 11.61
CA GLY A 188 -2.69 3.32 11.56
C GLY A 188 -3.91 2.65 10.96
N GLY A 189 -3.74 1.93 9.85
CA GLY A 189 -4.79 1.11 9.23
C GLY A 189 -5.36 0.03 10.15
N LEU A 190 -4.53 -0.62 10.97
CA LEU A 190 -4.99 -1.56 12.01
C LEU A 190 -5.80 -0.87 13.10
N ILE A 191 -5.32 0.27 13.60
CA ILE A 191 -5.99 1.04 14.67
C ILE A 191 -7.40 1.46 14.25
N LEU A 192 -7.66 1.67 12.95
CA LEU A 192 -9.02 1.96 12.45
C LEU A 192 -10.05 0.87 12.79
N TYR A 193 -9.63 -0.39 12.99
CA TYR A 193 -10.52 -1.48 13.41
C TYR A 193 -10.79 -1.49 14.93
N GLU A 194 -9.91 -0.89 15.72
CA GLU A 194 -10.04 -0.81 17.19
C GLU A 194 -10.84 0.42 17.63
N VAL A 195 -10.86 1.47 16.82
CA VAL A 195 -11.55 2.72 17.15
C VAL A 195 -13.01 2.68 16.71
N SER A 196 -13.92 2.99 17.63
CA SER A 196 -15.36 3.05 17.32
C SER A 196 -15.86 4.44 16.94
N SER A 197 -15.14 5.51 17.29
CA SER A 197 -15.58 6.88 17.05
C SER A 197 -14.95 7.50 15.80
N TRP A 198 -15.73 8.30 15.07
CA TRP A 198 -15.23 9.07 13.92
C TRP A 198 -14.12 10.06 14.31
N ASN A 199 -14.18 10.62 15.51
CA ASN A 199 -13.15 11.54 16.01
C ASN A 199 -11.80 10.82 16.16
N ALA A 200 -11.81 9.59 16.68
CA ALA A 200 -10.59 8.78 16.77
C ALA A 200 -10.09 8.36 15.37
N ALA A 201 -10.99 7.99 14.45
CA ALA A 201 -10.61 7.71 13.07
C ALA A 201 -9.98 8.94 12.38
N LEU A 202 -10.51 10.14 12.61
CA LEU A 202 -9.94 11.39 12.10
C LEU A 202 -8.52 11.65 12.63
N LEU A 203 -8.25 11.34 13.91
CA LEU A 203 -6.90 11.45 14.48
C LEU A 203 -5.92 10.48 13.80
N VAL A 204 -6.36 9.25 13.49
CA VAL A 204 -5.54 8.29 12.73
C VAL A 204 -5.27 8.81 11.32
N MET A 205 -6.29 9.35 10.64
CA MET A 205 -6.11 9.94 9.32
C MET A 205 -5.16 11.15 9.35
N LEU A 206 -5.23 11.99 10.38
CA LEU A 206 -4.31 13.10 10.58
C LEU A 206 -2.87 12.62 10.80
N MET A 207 -2.68 11.56 11.60
CA MET A 207 -1.37 10.94 11.78
C MET A 207 -0.78 10.47 10.45
N ILE A 208 -1.58 9.80 9.62
CA ILE A 208 -1.15 9.33 8.29
C ILE A 208 -0.80 10.52 7.40
N LEU A 209 -1.61 11.58 7.41
CA LEU A 209 -1.33 12.82 6.68
C LEU A 209 -0.02 13.47 7.14
N CYS A 210 0.29 13.45 8.44
CA CYS A 210 1.57 13.93 8.96
C CYS A 210 2.74 13.10 8.42
N VAL A 211 2.63 11.76 8.41
CA VAL A 211 3.66 10.89 7.83
C VAL A 211 3.86 11.16 6.35
N LEU A 212 2.78 11.27 5.57
CA LEU A 212 2.84 11.61 4.14
C LEU A 212 3.39 13.02 3.90
N SER A 213 3.11 13.97 4.80
CA SER A 213 3.67 15.32 4.73
C SER A 213 5.18 15.32 4.98
N ILE A 214 5.67 14.53 5.94
CA ILE A 214 7.10 14.34 6.16
C ILE A 214 7.76 13.75 4.91
N VAL A 215 7.16 12.70 4.33
CA VAL A 215 7.58 12.10 3.06
C VAL A 215 7.66 13.16 1.96
N THR A 216 6.63 13.99 1.81
CA THR A 216 6.57 15.08 0.83
C THR A 216 7.66 16.13 1.05
N ILE A 217 7.94 16.49 2.30
CA ILE A 217 8.99 17.46 2.64
C ILE A 217 10.35 16.91 2.24
N LEU A 218 10.66 15.66 2.59
CA LEU A 218 11.90 15.00 2.19
C LEU A 218 12.03 14.96 0.66
N GLU A 219 10.94 14.62 -0.03
CA GLU A 219 10.88 14.58 -1.48
C GLU A 219 11.21 15.93 -2.13
N ASN A 220 10.69 17.04 -1.57
CA ASN A 220 10.91 18.40 -2.07
C ASN A 220 12.33 18.91 -1.77
N VAL A 221 12.92 18.55 -0.62
CA VAL A 221 14.31 18.91 -0.32
C VAL A 221 15.26 18.24 -1.32
N GLY A 222 15.01 16.98 -1.67
CA GLY A 222 15.80 16.26 -2.69
C GLY A 222 15.74 16.96 -4.04
N ARG A 223 14.56 17.44 -4.43
CA ARG A 223 14.35 18.18 -5.68
C ARG A 223 15.13 19.49 -5.74
N LYS A 224 15.17 20.26 -4.64
CA LYS A 224 15.86 21.56 -4.61
C LYS A 224 17.38 21.43 -4.77
N ASN A 225 17.98 20.31 -4.35
CA ASN A 225 19.41 20.06 -4.56
C ASN A 225 19.79 19.82 -6.05
N ARG A 226 18.80 19.71 -6.94
CA ARG A 226 18.99 19.48 -8.38
C ARG A 226 18.94 20.78 -9.22
N GLU A 227 18.38 21.86 -8.65
CA GLU A 227 18.33 23.20 -9.26
C GLU A 227 19.53 24.05 -8.81
#